data_AF-A0A6A5V2T2-F1
#
_entry.id   AF-A0A6A5V2T2-F1
#
_cell.length_a   1.000
_cell.length_b   1.000
_cell.length_c   1.000
_cell.angle_alpha   90.00
_cell.angle_beta   90.00
_cell.angle_gamma   90.00
#
_symmetry.space_group_name_H-M   'P 1'
#
loop_
_entity.id
_entity.type
_entity.pdbx_description
1 polymer ?
#
loop_
_entity_poly.entity_id
_entity_poly.type
_entity_poly.pdbx_seq_one_letter_code
_entity_poly.pdbx_strand_id
1 'polypeptide(L)'
;MRFSTILTTLGLAVSASAVDIRFMEDWSCRGWAIACANLQPGVCCFYGYDAGNPMYVLVTALPSTWQSNGQGFGDNQCISKATEWFGVPGQDLCMNTQKVHSAKYFLMNKKREEQGEVETPC
;
A
#
# COMPACT_ATOMS: atom_id res chain seq x y z
N MET A 1 8.82 18.81 -50.24
CA MET A 1 9.04 17.72 -49.27
C MET A 1 8.38 18.15 -47.97
N ARG A 2 7.25 17.52 -47.59
CA ARG A 2 6.56 17.81 -46.33
C ARG A 2 7.07 16.81 -45.30
N PHE A 3 7.81 17.31 -44.30
CA PHE A 3 8.24 16.50 -43.17
C PHE A 3 7.11 16.48 -42.15
N SER A 4 6.33 15.40 -42.14
CA SER A 4 5.36 15.11 -41.08
C SER A 4 6.12 14.60 -39.86
N THR A 5 6.35 15.49 -38.89
CA THR A 5 6.91 15.13 -37.58
C THR A 5 5.78 14.53 -36.74
N ILE A 6 5.65 13.20 -36.75
CA ILE A 6 4.76 12.47 -35.85
C ILE A 6 5.43 12.51 -34.46
N LEU A 7 4.99 13.44 -33.62
CA LEU A 7 5.40 13.51 -32.22
C LEU A 7 4.72 12.34 -31.48
N THR A 8 5.47 11.25 -31.28
CA THR A 8 5.09 10.14 -30.40
C THR A 8 4.92 10.65 -28.97
N THR A 9 3.68 10.83 -28.54
CA THR A 9 3.30 11.03 -27.14
C THR A 9 3.52 9.72 -26.40
N LEU A 10 4.74 9.55 -25.88
CA LEU A 10 5.07 8.47 -24.96
C LEU A 10 4.37 8.79 -23.62
N GLY A 11 3.09 8.43 -23.50
CA GLY A 11 2.38 8.46 -22.24
C GLY A 11 3.06 7.48 -21.29
N LEU A 12 3.76 8.01 -20.27
CA LEU A 12 4.25 7.20 -19.17
C LEU A 12 3.04 6.58 -18.47
N ALA A 13 2.78 5.32 -18.74
CA ALA A 13 1.83 4.54 -17.96
C ALA A 13 2.34 4.53 -16.51
N VAL A 14 1.67 5.29 -15.64
CA VAL A 14 1.84 5.16 -14.20
C VAL A 14 1.53 3.71 -13.86
N SER A 15 2.59 2.96 -13.55
CA SER A 15 2.47 1.60 -13.07
C SER A 15 1.84 1.70 -11.68
N ALA A 16 0.53 1.49 -11.57
CA ALA A 16 -0.10 1.28 -10.29
C ALA A 16 0.51 -0.01 -9.72
N SER A 17 1.47 0.11 -8.82
CA SER A 17 2.00 -1.04 -8.11
C SER A 17 0.88 -1.62 -7.25
N ALA A 18 0.49 -2.85 -7.55
CA ALA A 18 -0.44 -3.62 -6.76
C ALA A 18 0.27 -3.99 -5.44
N VAL A 19 0.09 -3.14 -4.43
CA VAL A 19 0.58 -3.41 -3.07
C VAL A 19 -0.36 -4.39 -2.40
N ASP A 20 0.19 -5.39 -1.73
CA ASP A 20 -0.60 -6.35 -0.98
C ASP A 20 -0.42 -6.15 0.53
N ILE A 21 -1.50 -6.36 1.28
CA ILE A 21 -1.43 -6.55 2.73
C ILE A 21 -1.66 -8.03 3.02
N ARG A 22 -0.74 -8.67 3.73
CA ARG A 22 -0.79 -10.08 4.09
C ARG A 22 -0.80 -10.25 5.60
N PHE A 23 -1.74 -11.02 6.12
CA PHE A 23 -1.81 -11.44 7.51
C PHE A 23 -1.03 -12.73 7.69
N MET A 24 -0.01 -12.68 8.53
CA MET A 24 1.01 -13.70 8.74
C MET A 24 0.84 -14.34 10.12
N GLU A 25 0.93 -15.67 10.20
CA GLU A 25 0.89 -16.37 11.49
C GLU A 25 2.18 -16.21 12.31
N ASP A 26 3.31 -16.10 11.60
CA ASP A 26 4.64 -16.05 12.18
C ASP A 26 5.20 -14.62 12.25
N TRP A 27 5.92 -14.34 13.33
CA TRP A 27 6.49 -13.03 13.63
C TRP A 27 7.61 -12.63 12.65
N SER A 28 8.21 -13.58 11.92
CA SER A 28 9.20 -13.26 10.90
C SER A 28 8.58 -12.76 9.58
N CYS A 29 7.24 -12.64 9.50
CA CYS A 29 6.50 -12.34 8.27
C CYS A 29 6.84 -13.29 7.13
N ARG A 30 6.94 -14.59 7.44
CA ARG A 30 7.19 -15.66 6.47
C ARG A 30 6.13 -16.74 6.59
N GLY A 31 6.03 -17.58 5.56
CA GLY A 31 5.15 -18.74 5.55
C GLY A 31 3.75 -18.42 5.05
N TRP A 32 2.77 -19.13 5.62
CA TRP A 32 1.37 -19.03 5.20
C TRP A 32 0.78 -17.67 5.56
N ALA A 33 -0.08 -17.19 4.66
CA ALA A 33 -0.68 -15.87 4.79
C ALA A 33 -2.04 -15.79 4.11
N ILE A 34 -2.86 -14.86 4.59
CA ILE A 34 -4.08 -14.44 3.90
C ILE A 34 -3.94 -12.99 3.49
N ALA A 35 -4.25 -12.72 2.22
CA ALA A 35 -3.88 -11.46 1.57
C ALA A 35 -5.12 -10.68 1.11
N CYS A 36 -5.10 -9.37 1.36
CA CYS A 36 -5.79 -8.42 0.52
C CYS A 36 -4.82 -7.97 -0.57
N ALA A 37 -5.08 -8.34 -1.81
CA ALA A 37 -4.21 -8.03 -2.93
C ALA A 37 -4.61 -6.72 -3.63
N ASN A 38 -3.64 -6.07 -4.26
CA ASN A 38 -3.86 -4.90 -5.12
C ASN A 38 -4.64 -3.75 -4.43
N LEU A 39 -4.18 -3.41 -3.22
CA LEU A 39 -4.78 -2.36 -2.43
C LEU A 39 -4.22 -0.99 -2.78
N GLN A 40 -5.09 0.01 -2.66
CA GLN A 40 -4.70 1.41 -2.68
C GLN A 40 -4.30 1.87 -1.26
N PRO A 41 -3.45 2.91 -1.14
CA PRO A 41 -3.09 3.46 0.16
C PRO A 41 -4.34 3.93 0.92
N GLY A 42 -4.38 3.65 2.22
CA GLY A 42 -5.46 4.05 3.13
C GLY A 42 -6.66 3.09 3.17
N VAL A 43 -6.75 2.12 2.24
CA VAL A 43 -7.81 1.10 2.26
C VAL A 43 -7.61 0.17 3.45
N CYS A 44 -8.67 -0.01 4.24
CA CYS A 44 -8.67 -0.95 5.35
C CYS A 44 -8.75 -2.38 4.83
N CYS A 45 -7.80 -3.21 5.21
CA CYS A 45 -7.78 -4.63 4.99
C CYS A 45 -8.00 -5.34 6.33
N PHE A 46 -8.93 -6.28 6.38
CA PHE A 46 -9.16 -7.10 7.57
C PHE A 46 -9.23 -8.56 7.17
N TYR A 47 -8.82 -9.42 8.08
CA TYR A 47 -8.88 -10.86 7.88
C TYR A 47 -10.20 -11.41 8.41
N GLY A 48 -11.01 -12.00 7.51
CA GLY A 48 -12.37 -12.46 7.78
C GLY A 48 -12.52 -13.86 8.38
N TYR A 49 -11.47 -14.47 8.92
CA TYR A 49 -11.57 -15.79 9.56
C TYR A 49 -12.02 -15.60 11.00
N ASP A 50 -13.34 -15.62 11.20
CA ASP A 50 -14.03 -15.66 12.50
C ASP A 50 -13.39 -14.81 13.63
N ALA A 51 -13.16 -13.51 13.37
CA ALA A 51 -13.00 -12.39 14.31
C ALA A 51 -12.05 -12.50 15.54
N GLY A 52 -11.37 -13.62 15.78
CA GLY A 52 -10.81 -13.92 17.11
C GLY A 52 -9.30 -13.80 17.23
N ASN A 53 -8.55 -14.19 16.20
CA ASN A 53 -7.10 -14.30 16.32
C ASN A 53 -6.40 -13.19 15.54
N PRO A 54 -5.83 -12.18 16.23
CA PRO A 54 -5.03 -11.17 15.56
C PRO A 54 -3.78 -11.82 14.95
N MET A 55 -3.24 -11.23 13.89
CA MET A 55 -2.10 -11.76 13.13
C MET A 55 -1.01 -10.70 12.92
N TYR A 56 0.20 -11.13 12.60
CA TYR A 56 1.24 -10.21 12.15
C TYR A 56 0.91 -9.73 10.73
N VAL A 57 1.47 -8.61 10.31
CA VAL A 57 1.13 -8.03 9.00
C VAL A 57 2.38 -7.81 8.18
N LEU A 58 2.29 -8.13 6.89
CA LEU A 58 3.30 -7.82 5.90
C LEU A 58 2.64 -6.97 4.81
N VAL A 59 3.16 -5.75 4.61
CA VAL A 59 2.84 -4.95 3.43
C VAL A 59 3.94 -5.21 2.41
N THR A 60 3.59 -5.71 1.23
CA THR A 60 4.56 -6.17 0.23
C THR A 60 4.24 -5.63 -1.16
N ALA A 61 5.18 -5.81 -2.09
CA ALA A 61 5.15 -5.25 -3.45
C ALA A 61 5.14 -3.71 -3.44
N LEU A 62 5.81 -3.11 -2.45
CA LEU A 62 6.05 -1.67 -2.39
C LEU A 62 7.12 -1.28 -3.43
N PRO A 63 6.87 -0.27 -4.29
CA PRO A 63 7.87 0.25 -5.21
C PRO A 63 9.13 0.73 -4.50
N SER A 64 10.27 0.58 -5.16
CA SER A 64 11.59 0.95 -4.64
C SER A 64 11.70 2.42 -4.18
N THR A 65 10.88 3.31 -4.77
CA THR A 65 10.88 4.74 -4.48
C THR A 65 9.89 5.16 -3.40
N TRP A 66 9.03 4.24 -2.96
CA TRP A 66 7.93 4.57 -2.04
C TRP A 66 8.38 4.42 -0.60
N GLN A 67 8.26 5.50 0.17
CA GLN A 67 8.25 5.43 1.63
C GLN A 67 6.82 5.24 2.10
N SER A 68 6.56 4.12 2.74
CA SER A 68 5.25 3.78 3.28
C SER A 68 5.31 3.54 4.77
N ASN A 69 4.21 3.82 5.44
CA ASN A 69 3.98 3.38 6.81
C ASN A 69 2.78 2.43 6.84
N GLY A 70 2.75 1.60 7.88
CA GLY A 70 1.68 0.64 8.14
C GLY A 70 1.02 0.95 9.48
N GLN A 71 -0.29 0.82 9.54
CA GLN A 71 -1.06 0.92 10.77
C GLN A 71 -1.81 -0.39 10.97
N GLY A 72 -1.73 -0.90 12.19
CA GLY A 72 -2.48 -2.07 12.63
C GLY A 72 -3.51 -1.68 13.68
N PHE A 73 -4.64 -2.37 13.66
CA PHE A 73 -5.83 -2.02 14.44
C PHE A 73 -6.32 -3.19 15.28
N GLY A 74 -6.87 -2.87 16.44
CA GLY A 74 -7.43 -3.86 17.37
C GLY A 74 -8.81 -4.36 16.98
N ASP A 75 -9.45 -3.74 16.00
CA ASP A 75 -10.76 -4.14 15.47
C ASP A 75 -10.69 -4.50 13.98
N ASN A 76 -11.81 -4.98 13.43
CA ASN A 76 -11.94 -5.39 12.04
C ASN A 76 -12.33 -4.24 11.08
N GLN A 77 -12.35 -3.00 11.55
CA GLN A 77 -12.87 -1.82 10.81
C GLN A 77 -11.84 -0.70 10.66
N CYS A 78 -10.59 -0.92 11.07
CA CYS A 78 -9.53 0.07 11.11
C CYS A 78 -9.88 1.36 11.87
N ILE A 79 -10.59 1.24 13.01
CA ILE A 79 -11.03 2.39 13.82
C ILE A 79 -10.06 2.65 14.98
N SER A 80 -9.80 1.63 15.80
CA SER A 80 -8.98 1.65 17.01
C SER A 80 -7.54 1.29 16.65
N LYS A 81 -6.74 2.31 16.32
CA LYS A 81 -5.32 2.15 16.00
C LYS A 81 -4.61 1.54 17.22
N ALA A 82 -4.05 0.36 17.05
CA ALA A 82 -3.29 -0.33 18.09
C ALA A 82 -1.80 -0.01 17.98
N THR A 83 -1.28 0.08 16.75
CA THR A 83 0.16 0.20 16.51
C THR A 83 0.44 0.72 15.10
N GLU A 84 1.65 1.21 14.89
CA GLU A 84 2.09 1.88 13.67
C GLU A 84 3.58 1.55 13.43
N TRP A 85 3.93 1.36 12.16
CA TRP A 85 5.28 1.03 11.74
C TRP A 85 5.69 1.93 10.59
N PHE A 86 6.96 2.33 10.63
CA PHE A 86 7.59 3.17 9.64
C PHE A 86 8.39 2.28 8.69
N GLY A 87 8.02 2.29 7.42
CA GLY A 87 8.73 1.54 6.40
C GLY A 87 9.96 2.27 5.91
N VAL A 88 10.90 1.47 5.41
CA VAL A 88 12.06 1.95 4.67
C VAL A 88 11.66 2.03 3.20
N PRO A 89 12.10 3.08 2.46
CA PRO A 89 11.80 3.19 1.05
C PRO A 89 12.15 1.93 0.27
N GLY A 90 11.18 1.41 -0.49
CA GLY A 90 11.42 0.27 -1.35
C GLY A 90 11.56 -1.09 -0.67
N GLN A 91 11.26 -1.18 0.62
CA GLN A 91 11.25 -2.44 1.35
C GLN A 91 9.84 -2.82 1.76
N ASP A 92 9.60 -4.12 1.81
CA ASP A 92 8.41 -4.67 2.42
C ASP A 92 8.37 -4.30 3.91
N LEU A 93 7.17 -3.97 4.40
CA LEU A 93 6.96 -3.58 5.78
C LEU A 93 6.42 -4.76 6.58
N CYS A 94 7.28 -5.38 7.38
CA CYS A 94 6.90 -6.41 8.34
C CYS A 94 6.52 -5.78 9.69
N MET A 95 5.25 -5.90 10.05
CA MET A 95 4.64 -5.40 11.29
C MET A 95 4.50 -6.57 12.28
N ASN A 96 5.58 -6.83 13.03
CA ASN A 96 5.72 -8.06 13.83
C ASN A 96 5.83 -7.88 15.34
N THR A 97 5.76 -6.66 15.85
CA THR A 97 5.84 -6.41 17.29
C THR A 97 4.55 -6.75 18.02
N GLN A 98 3.42 -6.69 17.31
CA GLN A 98 2.10 -6.98 17.84
C GLN A 98 1.20 -7.53 16.72
N LYS A 99 0.36 -8.49 17.11
CA LYS A 99 -0.70 -9.03 16.26
C LYS A 99 -1.88 -8.06 16.20
N VAL A 100 -2.50 -7.92 15.03
CA VAL A 100 -3.63 -7.01 14.77
C VAL A 100 -4.75 -7.69 13.98
N HIS A 101 -5.95 -7.14 14.08
CA HIS A 101 -7.16 -7.67 13.44
C HIS A 101 -7.39 -7.10 12.04
N SER A 102 -6.99 -5.84 11.84
CA SER A 102 -7.00 -5.19 10.54
C SER A 102 -5.77 -4.30 10.39
N ALA A 103 -5.46 -3.95 9.15
CA ALA A 103 -4.33 -3.10 8.82
C ALA A 103 -4.60 -2.25 7.58
N LYS A 104 -3.88 -1.14 7.48
CA LYS A 104 -3.79 -0.31 6.28
C LYS A 104 -2.38 0.23 6.15
N TYR A 105 -2.01 0.62 4.93
CA TYR A 105 -0.75 1.30 4.67
C TYR A 105 -1.00 2.69 4.06
N PHE A 106 -0.04 3.59 4.17
CA PHE A 106 -0.11 4.93 3.59
C PHE A 106 1.27 5.37 3.13
N LEU A 107 1.30 6.27 2.15
CA LEU A 107 2.53 6.76 1.56
C LEU A 107 2.91 8.09 2.21
N MET A 108 4.17 8.18 2.64
CA MET A 108 4.72 9.37 3.28
C MET A 108 5.27 10.37 2.27
N ASN A 109 5.81 9.88 1.14
CA ASN A 109 6.54 10.72 0.19
C ASN A 109 5.71 11.21 -1.00
N LYS A 110 4.38 11.24 -0.88
CA LYS A 110 3.58 11.99 -1.86
C LYS A 110 3.73 13.49 -1.60
N LYS A 111 4.76 14.09 -2.21
CA LYS A 111 4.53 15.41 -2.79
C LYS A 111 3.37 15.19 -3.76
N ARG A 112 2.22 15.79 -3.44
CA ARG A 112 1.04 15.91 -4.29
C ARG A 112 1.52 16.05 -5.73
N GLU A 113 1.33 15.02 -6.56
CA GLU A 113 1.20 15.31 -7.98
C GLU A 113 0.01 16.26 -8.03
N GLU A 114 0.35 17.50 -8.36
CA GLU A 114 -0.60 18.54 -8.69
C GLU A 114 -1.60 17.89 -9.64
N GLN A 115 -2.86 17.82 -9.18
CA GLN A 115 -3.97 17.62 -10.08
C GLN A 115 -3.84 18.76 -11.09
N GLY A 116 -3.28 18.42 -12.25
CA GLY A 116 -3.07 19.35 -13.34
C GLY A 116 -4.38 20.08 -13.57
N GLU A 117 -4.30 21.37 -13.31
CA GLU A 117 -5.27 22.39 -13.64
C GLU A 117 -5.86 22.09 -15.02
N VAL A 118 -7.19 22.07 -15.10
CA VAL A 118 -7.88 22.12 -16.38
C VAL A 118 -7.68 23.54 -16.94
N GLU A 119 -6.50 23.80 -17.48
CA GLU A 119 -6.27 24.94 -18.36
C GLU A 119 -6.84 24.54 -19.72
N THR A 120 -8.07 24.97 -19.98
CA THR A 120 -8.68 24.89 -21.31
C THR A 120 -8.10 26.01 -22.17
N PRO A 121 -7.46 25.74 -23.32
CA PRO A 121 -7.16 26.77 -24.30
C PRO A 121 -8.20 26.78 -25.44
N CYS A 122 -8.63 28.01 -25.76
CA CYS A 122 -9.42 28.51 -26.89
C CYS A 122 -10.94 28.45 -26.77
#